data_AF-A0A6N3FMK8-F1
#
_entry.id   AF-A0A6N3FMK8-F1
#
_cell.length_a   1.000
_cell.length_b   1.000
_cell.length_c   1.000
_cell.angle_alpha   90.00
_cell.angle_beta   90.00
_cell.angle_gamma   90.00
#
_symmetry.space_group_name_H-M   'P 1'
#
loop_
_entity.id
_entity.type
_entity.pdbx_description
1 polymer ?
#
loop_
_entity_poly.entity_id
_entity_poly.type
_entity_poly.pdbx_seq_one_letter_code
_entity_poly.pdbx_strand_id
1 'polypeptide(L)'
;MKINKRELNRWSNYSDGDDGDLAKHQKFVTALQKQAHLKGVIERLNDRIEKLEKEREEIIELIDQFNGLNNRILKLKYVEGLTLESIAEETGYTYQYIKNKHAELMRIIRFNKQLN
;
A
#
# COMPACT_ATOMS: atom_id res chain seq x y z
N MET A 1 -23.48 6.51 -3.44
CA MET A 1 -24.67 6.58 -4.32
C MET A 1 -25.39 5.24 -4.23
N LYS A 2 -26.61 5.18 -3.67
CA LYS A 2 -27.38 3.92 -3.54
C LYS A 2 -28.32 3.79 -4.74
N ILE A 3 -28.17 2.72 -5.51
CA ILE A 3 -29.01 2.43 -6.68
C ILE A 3 -30.38 1.93 -6.20
N ASN A 4 -31.48 2.53 -6.69
CA ASN A 4 -32.86 2.12 -6.37
C ASN A 4 -33.21 0.80 -7.09
N LYS A 5 -34.09 -0.05 -6.53
CA LYS A 5 -34.61 -1.30 -7.16
C LYS A 5 -35.03 -1.12 -8.62
N ARG A 6 -35.69 0.00 -8.96
CA ARG A 6 -36.08 0.30 -10.35
C ARG A 6 -34.88 0.50 -11.28
N GLU A 7 -33.84 1.12 -10.76
CA GLU A 7 -32.63 1.38 -11.51
C GLU A 7 -31.82 0.10 -11.66
N LEU A 8 -31.73 -0.74 -10.60
CA LEU A 8 -31.11 -2.07 -10.68
C LEU A 8 -31.72 -2.93 -11.80
N ASN A 9 -33.05 -2.97 -11.92
CA ASN A 9 -33.74 -3.75 -12.96
C ASN A 9 -33.40 -3.31 -14.39
N ARG A 10 -33.00 -2.05 -14.61
CA ARG A 10 -32.57 -1.56 -15.95
C ARG A 10 -31.19 -2.07 -16.35
N TRP A 11 -30.34 -2.39 -15.36
CA TRP A 11 -28.98 -2.90 -15.55
C TRP A 11 -28.88 -4.43 -15.50
N SER A 12 -29.92 -5.13 -15.04
CA SER A 12 -29.93 -6.58 -14.90
C SER A 12 -30.11 -7.28 -16.25
N ASN A 13 -29.21 -8.23 -16.53
CA ASN A 13 -29.37 -9.21 -17.61
C ASN A 13 -30.19 -10.40 -17.07
N TYR A 14 -31.24 -10.80 -17.78
CA TYR A 14 -32.07 -11.95 -17.44
C TYR A 14 -31.90 -13.05 -18.50
N SER A 15 -31.68 -14.29 -18.05
CA SER A 15 -31.47 -15.46 -18.93
C SER A 15 -32.63 -15.74 -19.89
N ASP A 16 -33.83 -15.21 -19.60
CA ASP A 16 -35.08 -15.51 -20.32
C ASP A 16 -35.44 -14.45 -21.39
N GLY A 17 -34.50 -13.57 -21.74
CA GLY A 17 -34.64 -12.63 -22.86
C GLY A 17 -35.30 -11.27 -22.53
N ASP A 18 -35.67 -11.05 -21.27
CA ASP A 18 -36.22 -9.78 -20.79
C ASP A 18 -35.14 -8.90 -20.14
N ASP A 19 -34.05 -8.69 -20.88
CA ASP A 19 -32.95 -7.82 -20.46
C ASP A 19 -33.42 -6.36 -20.34
N GLY A 20 -32.98 -5.69 -19.27
CA GLY A 20 -33.19 -4.26 -19.09
C GLY A 20 -32.68 -3.44 -20.28
N ASP A 21 -33.29 -2.28 -20.52
CA ASP A 21 -32.97 -1.41 -21.66
C ASP A 21 -31.49 -0.99 -21.72
N LEU A 22 -30.85 -0.82 -20.56
CA LEU A 22 -29.41 -0.51 -20.43
C LEU A 22 -28.53 -1.76 -20.45
N ALA A 23 -29.07 -2.92 -20.09
CA ALA A 23 -28.42 -4.23 -20.15
C ALA A 23 -28.19 -4.69 -21.61
N LYS A 24 -29.19 -4.51 -22.48
CA LYS A 24 -29.12 -4.84 -23.93
C LYS A 24 -27.97 -4.15 -24.68
N HIS A 25 -27.46 -3.03 -24.15
CA HIS A 25 -26.40 -2.26 -24.78
C HIS A 25 -24.98 -2.68 -24.37
N GLN A 26 -24.82 -3.59 -23.39
CA GLN A 26 -23.52 -4.20 -23.10
C GLN A 26 -23.30 -5.39 -24.03
N LYS A 27 -22.97 -5.09 -25.28
CA LYS A 27 -22.55 -6.09 -26.26
C LYS A 27 -21.38 -6.89 -25.69
N PHE A 28 -21.26 -8.16 -26.05
CA PHE A 28 -20.12 -9.04 -25.72
C PHE A 28 -18.75 -8.32 -25.83
N VAL A 29 -18.60 -7.45 -26.83
CA VAL A 29 -17.42 -6.59 -27.05
C VAL A 29 -17.17 -5.61 -25.89
N THR A 30 -18.21 -4.95 -25.37
CA THR A 30 -18.11 -4.04 -24.21
C THR A 30 -17.74 -4.79 -22.94
N ALA A 31 -18.27 -6.00 -22.74
CA ALA A 31 -17.89 -6.86 -21.61
C ALA A 31 -16.41 -7.28 -21.70
N LEU A 32 -15.97 -7.71 -22.89
CA LEU A 32 -14.56 -8.04 -23.19
C LEU A 32 -13.62 -6.85 -22.96
N GLN A 33 -13.98 -5.66 -23.43
CA GLN A 33 -13.19 -4.44 -23.23
C GLN A 33 -13.05 -4.08 -21.74
N LYS A 34 -14.14 -4.17 -20.97
CA LYS A 34 -14.10 -3.97 -19.52
C LYS A 34 -13.23 -5.00 -18.83
N GLN A 35 -13.30 -6.27 -19.25
CA GLN A 35 -12.48 -7.35 -18.70
C GLN A 35 -10.99 -7.16 -19.01
N ALA A 36 -10.65 -6.78 -20.25
CA ALA A 36 -9.27 -6.47 -20.65
C ALA A 36 -8.71 -5.28 -19.86
N HIS A 37 -9.51 -4.23 -19.68
CA HIS A 37 -9.13 -3.09 -18.84
C HIS A 37 -8.90 -3.51 -17.39
N LEU A 38 -9.81 -4.30 -16.81
CA LEU A 38 -9.69 -4.80 -15.44
C LEU A 38 -8.43 -5.65 -15.27
N LYS A 39 -8.12 -6.52 -16.23
CA LYS A 39 -6.89 -7.32 -16.22
C LYS A 39 -5.66 -6.42 -16.20
N GLY A 40 -5.60 -5.40 -17.06
CA GLY A 40 -4.49 -4.45 -17.07
C GLY A 40 -4.38 -3.63 -15.78
N VAL A 41 -5.50 -3.34 -15.09
CA VAL A 41 -5.47 -2.71 -13.76
C VAL A 41 -4.87 -3.68 -12.73
N ILE A 42 -5.29 -4.95 -12.75
CA ILE A 42 -4.78 -5.99 -11.83
C ILE A 42 -3.28 -6.18 -12.03
N GLU A 43 -2.81 -6.29 -13.28
CA GLU A 43 -1.38 -6.39 -13.60
C GLU A 43 -0.58 -5.21 -13.01
N ARG A 44 -1.03 -3.97 -13.25
CA ARG A 44 -0.37 -2.78 -12.66
C ARG A 44 -0.39 -2.76 -11.13
N LEU A 45 -1.45 -3.27 -10.50
CA LEU A 45 -1.52 -3.37 -9.05
C LEU A 45 -0.52 -4.41 -8.52
N ASN A 46 -0.39 -5.55 -9.20
CA ASN A 46 0.58 -6.58 -8.85
C ASN A 46 2.02 -6.08 -9.00
N ASP A 47 2.35 -5.42 -10.13
CA ASP A 47 3.68 -4.82 -10.32
C ASP A 47 4.02 -3.82 -9.20
N ARG A 48 3.01 -3.06 -8.76
CA ARG A 48 3.17 -2.12 -7.65
C ARG A 48 3.37 -2.82 -6.31
N ILE A 49 2.68 -3.94 -6.06
CA ILE A 49 2.87 -4.76 -4.86
C ILE A 49 4.29 -5.30 -4.83
N GLU A 50 4.75 -5.92 -5.92
CA GLU A 50 6.11 -6.47 -6.03
C GLU A 50 7.18 -5.40 -5.77
N LYS A 51 7.01 -4.21 -6.34
CA LYS A 51 7.91 -3.08 -6.08
C LYS A 51 7.93 -2.67 -4.61
N LEU A 52 6.76 -2.58 -3.97
CA LEU A 52 6.64 -2.23 -2.56
C LEU A 52 7.23 -3.31 -1.63
N GLU A 53 7.08 -4.58 -2.00
CA GLU A 53 7.69 -5.71 -1.27
C GLU A 53 9.21 -5.65 -1.34
N LYS A 54 9.77 -5.39 -2.52
CA LYS A 54 11.22 -5.19 -2.68
C LYS A 54 11.73 -3.98 -1.88
N GLU A 55 11.04 -2.84 -1.96
CA GLU A 55 11.38 -1.65 -1.15
C GLU A 55 11.34 -1.97 0.36
N ARG A 56 10.41 -2.82 0.79
CA ARG A 56 10.31 -3.26 2.18
C ARG A 56 11.48 -4.16 2.58
N GLU A 57 11.89 -5.10 1.73
CA GLU A 57 13.04 -5.97 1.98
C GLU A 57 14.34 -5.16 2.11
N GLU A 58 14.57 -4.21 1.19
CA GLU A 58 15.73 -3.30 1.25
C GLU A 58 15.76 -2.51 2.58
N ILE A 59 14.60 -2.06 3.06
CA ILE A 59 14.49 -1.36 4.37
C ILE A 59 14.84 -2.31 5.52
N ILE A 60 14.38 -3.56 5.50
CA ILE A 60 14.68 -4.54 6.55
C ILE A 60 16.18 -4.83 6.59
N GLU A 61 16.81 -5.06 5.44
CA GLU A 61 18.25 -5.28 5.34
C GLU A 61 19.05 -4.08 5.87
N LEU A 62 18.63 -2.85 5.53
CA LEU A 62 19.25 -1.63 6.07
C LEU A 62 19.08 -1.54 7.58
N ILE A 63 17.93 -1.92 8.13
CA ILE A 63 17.70 -1.92 9.58
C ILE A 63 18.63 -2.94 10.27
N ASP A 64 18.79 -4.13 9.69
CA ASP A 64 19.65 -5.19 10.23
C ASP A 64 21.15 -4.83 10.23
N GLN A 65 21.59 -3.88 9.39
CA GLN A 65 22.95 -3.32 9.47
C GLN A 65 23.17 -2.46 10.72
N PHE A 66 22.12 -1.85 11.27
CA PHE A 66 22.23 -1.11 12.52
C PHE A 66 22.26 -2.09 13.70
N ASN A 67 23.02 -1.75 14.74
CA ASN A 67 23.12 -2.53 15.96
C ASN A 67 22.65 -1.73 17.18
N GLY A 68 22.17 -2.45 18.20
CA GLY A 68 21.77 -1.88 19.48
C GLY A 68 20.56 -0.95 19.38
N LEU A 69 20.63 0.20 20.05
CA LEU A 69 19.51 1.14 20.16
C LEU A 69 19.03 1.68 18.79
N ASN A 70 19.94 1.85 17.84
CA ASN A 70 19.62 2.38 16.52
C ASN A 70 18.70 1.44 15.73
N ASN A 71 19.00 0.14 15.74
CA ASN A 71 18.15 -0.89 15.13
C ASN A 71 16.76 -0.87 15.77
N ARG A 72 16.72 -0.88 17.12
CA ARG A 72 15.47 -0.88 17.88
C ARG A 72 14.60 0.34 17.55
N ILE A 73 15.18 1.54 17.45
CA ILE A 73 14.45 2.76 17.04
C ILE A 73 13.84 2.59 15.65
N LEU A 74 14.60 2.09 14.67
CA LEU A 74 14.10 1.93 13.30
C LEU A 74 13.03 0.84 13.19
N LYS A 75 13.23 -0.30 13.86
CA LYS A 75 12.27 -1.40 13.88
C LYS A 75 10.95 -0.97 14.51
N LEU A 76 11.00 -0.37 15.70
CA LEU A 76 9.79 0.14 16.37
C LEU A 76 9.07 1.22 15.51
N LYS A 77 9.83 2.06 14.80
CA LYS A 77 9.25 3.14 13.99
C LYS A 77 8.59 2.65 12.69
N TYR A 78 9.26 1.76 11.96
CA TYR A 78 8.91 1.42 10.59
C TYR A 78 8.33 0.01 10.42
N VAL A 79 8.61 -0.91 11.35
CA VAL A 79 8.01 -2.26 11.36
C VAL A 79 6.77 -2.28 12.24
N GLU A 80 6.86 -1.72 13.45
CA GLU A 80 5.74 -1.71 14.42
C GLU A 80 4.87 -0.45 14.34
N GLY A 81 5.31 0.58 13.61
CA GLY A 81 4.51 1.78 13.35
C GLY A 81 4.39 2.75 14.53
N LEU A 82 5.26 2.65 15.53
CA LEU A 82 5.16 3.46 16.75
C LEU A 82 5.55 4.94 16.53
N THR A 83 5.06 5.81 17.40
CA THR A 83 5.47 7.22 17.48
C THR A 83 6.84 7.34 18.15
N LEU A 84 7.55 8.45 17.95
CA LEU A 84 8.86 8.64 18.60
C LEU A 84 8.71 8.76 20.13
N GLU A 85 7.56 9.24 20.57
CA GLU A 85 7.10 9.31 21.96
C GLU A 85 6.95 7.90 22.56
N SER A 86 6.19 7.02 21.91
CA SER A 86 6.04 5.62 22.37
C SER A 86 7.36 4.85 22.32
N ILE A 87 8.23 5.14 21.35
CA ILE A 87 9.57 4.53 21.30
C ILE A 87 10.42 4.96 22.49
N ALA A 88 10.32 6.23 22.90
CA ALA A 88 11.04 6.74 24.08
C ALA A 88 10.57 6.02 25.36
N GLU A 89 9.26 5.83 25.53
CA GLU A 89 8.69 5.05 26.63
C GLU A 89 9.18 3.59 26.61
N GLU A 90 9.10 2.92 25.46
CA GLU A 90 9.48 1.51 25.27
C GLU A 90 10.98 1.25 25.47
N THR A 91 11.81 2.22 25.12
CA THR A 91 13.28 2.11 25.23
C THR A 91 13.82 2.68 26.55
N GLY A 92 12.98 3.34 27.36
CA GLY A 92 13.37 3.98 28.61
C GLY A 92 14.21 5.25 28.45
N TYR A 93 14.25 5.83 27.24
CA TYR A 93 14.98 7.07 26.95
C TYR A 93 14.04 8.27 26.90
N THR A 94 14.60 9.47 26.95
CA THR A 94 13.80 10.69 26.76
C THR A 94 13.43 10.86 25.29
N TYR A 95 12.25 11.42 25.03
CA TYR A 95 11.79 11.75 23.68
C TYR A 95 12.83 12.54 22.88
N GLN A 96 13.45 13.56 23.50
CA GLN A 96 14.44 14.40 22.84
C GLN A 96 15.67 13.59 22.39
N TYR A 97 16.10 12.60 23.19
CA TYR A 97 17.21 11.73 22.84
C TYR A 97 16.88 10.84 21.63
N ILE A 98 15.70 10.20 21.64
CA ILE A 98 15.22 9.38 20.51
C ILE A 98 15.05 10.20 19.24
N LYS A 99 14.49 11.41 19.34
CA LYS A 99 14.34 12.34 18.22
C LYS A 99 15.69 12.72 17.60
N ASN A 100 16.68 13.03 18.43
CA ASN A 100 18.02 13.37 17.96
C ASN A 100 18.70 12.17 17.28
N LYS A 101 18.59 10.97 17.86
CA LYS A 101 19.12 9.73 17.28
C LYS A 101 18.44 9.36 15.97
N HIS A 102 17.11 9.49 15.89
CA HIS A 102 16.37 9.29 14.66
C HIS A 102 16.83 10.25 13.54
N ALA A 103 17.04 11.53 13.86
CA ALA A 103 17.54 12.50 12.89
C ALA A 103 18.98 12.21 12.40
N GLU A 104 19.82 11.63 13.26
CA GLU A 104 21.17 11.13 12.90
C GLU A 104 21.07 9.93 11.95
N LEU A 105 20.23 8.94 12.26
CA LEU A 105 20.00 7.77 11.42
C LEU A 105 19.46 8.16 10.04
N MET A 106 18.50 9.08 9.99
CA MET A 106 17.96 9.57 8.73
C MET A 106 19.00 10.29 7.87
N ARG A 107 20.01 10.94 8.47
CA ARG A 107 21.14 11.51 7.71
C ARG A 107 22.02 10.42 7.10
N ILE A 108 22.34 9.38 7.87
CA ILE A 108 23.16 8.25 7.41
C ILE A 108 22.46 7.51 6.26
N ILE A 109 21.16 7.22 6.41
CA ILE A 109 20.36 6.52 5.39
C ILE A 109 20.31 7.34 4.09
N ARG A 110 20.07 8.66 4.19
CA ARG A 110 20.06 9.54 3.01
C ARG A 110 21.42 9.59 2.32
N PHE A 111 22.51 9.57 3.08
CA PHE A 111 23.86 9.57 2.54
C PHE A 111 24.17 8.27 1.78
N ASN A 112 23.85 7.11 2.36
CA ASN A 112 24.03 5.82 1.69
C ASN A 112 23.18 5.68 0.43
N LYS A 113 21.97 6.26 0.40
CA LYS A 113 21.12 6.28 -0.81
C LYS A 113 21.68 7.16 -1.95
N GLN A 114 22.57 8.11 -1.66
CA GLN A 114 23.21 8.93 -2.70
C GLN A 114 24.48 8.31 -3.28
N LEU A 115 25.06 7.32 -2.59
CA LEU A 115 26.29 6.64 -3.00
C LEU A 115 26.05 5.38 -3.83
N ASN A 116 24.83 4.85 -3.79
CA ASN A 116 24.36 3.69 -4.56
C ASN A 116 23.39 4.14 -5.66
#